data_AF-A0A3B0TX25-F1
#
_entry.id   AF-A0A3B0TX25-F1
#
_cell.length_a   1.000
_cell.length_b   1.000
_cell.length_c   1.000
_cell.angle_alpha   90.00
_cell.angle_beta   90.00
_cell.angle_gamma   90.00
#
_symmetry.space_group_name_H-M   'P 1'
#
loop_
_entity.id
_entity.type
_entity.pdbx_description
1 polymer ?
#
loop_
_entity_poly.entity_id
_entity_poly.type
_entity_poly.pdbx_seq_one_letter_code
_entity_poly.pdbx_strand_id
1 'polypeptide(L)'
;MTKNTKDQMTKNAENFGEIGSGGAFDYHLPASGAYWLAVFSRPFLSGNGKSGGKDGLGRESGTATKVRAKLKRPNLYRVLLLNDDYTPMEFVIEILREIFNRNSEDAFRIMMHVHKNGVGECGVFPYEVAETKVARVMDIAHKNQHPLQCVMEKQ
;
A
#
# COMPACT_ATOMS: atom_id res chain seq x y z
N MET A 1 33.17 33.79 41.11
CA MET A 1 32.13 34.74 40.67
C MET A 1 31.67 34.35 39.26
N THR A 2 30.82 33.32 39.10
CA THR A 2 29.34 33.45 38.94
C THR A 2 28.92 34.56 37.98
N LYS A 3 28.93 34.27 36.67
CA LYS A 3 28.25 35.12 35.69
C LYS A 3 26.73 34.96 35.90
N ASN A 4 26.10 36.11 36.04
CA ASN A 4 24.81 36.35 36.65
C ASN A 4 23.66 36.03 35.68
N THR A 5 22.71 35.20 36.12
CA THR A 5 21.55 34.66 35.39
C THR A 5 20.43 35.70 35.22
N LYS A 6 20.72 36.96 34.87
CA LYS A 6 19.70 38.02 34.80
C LYS A 6 19.57 38.78 33.48
N ASP A 7 20.41 38.52 32.48
CA ASP A 7 20.32 39.20 31.17
C ASP A 7 19.70 38.35 30.04
N GLN A 8 19.08 37.21 30.38
CA GLN A 8 18.41 36.33 29.40
C GLN A 8 16.88 36.29 29.57
N MET A 9 16.28 37.26 30.28
CA MET A 9 14.84 37.28 30.61
C MET A 9 14.03 38.45 30.04
N THR A 10 14.58 39.29 29.16
CA THR A 10 13.84 40.42 28.57
C THR A 10 13.88 40.45 27.04
N LYS A 11 13.57 39.32 26.40
CA LYS A 11 13.19 39.27 24.98
C LYS A 11 11.94 38.42 24.81
N ASN A 12 10.85 38.90 25.40
CA ASN A 12 9.49 38.55 25.02
C ASN A 12 8.70 39.85 24.98
N ALA A 13 7.74 39.90 24.06
CA ALA A 13 6.66 40.88 23.96
C ALA A 13 6.86 42.10 23.05
N GLU A 14 7.21 41.88 21.77
CA GLU A 14 6.72 42.74 20.67
C GLU A 14 6.57 41.92 19.39
N ASN A 15 5.55 41.05 19.32
CA ASN A 15 4.81 40.82 18.07
C ASN A 15 3.48 40.09 18.37
N PHE A 16 2.49 40.85 18.84
CA PHE A 16 1.10 40.42 18.95
C PHE A 16 0.25 41.41 18.16
N GLY A 17 -0.31 40.91 17.06
CA GLY A 17 -1.19 41.59 16.09
C GLY A 17 -1.10 40.78 14.79
N GLU A 18 -2.13 40.19 14.20
CA GLU A 18 -3.57 40.27 14.38
C GLU A 18 -4.20 38.89 14.15
N ILE A 19 -5.33 38.70 14.80
CA ILE A 19 -6.37 37.71 14.57
C ILE A 19 -6.77 37.59 13.08
N GLY A 20 -6.55 36.41 12.49
CA GLY A 20 -7.09 36.01 11.19
C GLY A 20 -7.52 34.54 11.25
N SER A 21 -8.83 34.34 11.08
CA SER A 21 -9.59 33.09 10.91
C SER A 21 -8.79 31.81 10.60
N GLY A 22 -9.06 30.75 11.35
CA GLY A 22 -8.51 29.41 11.15
C GLY A 22 -8.63 28.92 9.70
N GLY A 23 -7.48 28.82 9.04
CA GLY A 23 -7.31 28.07 7.81
C GLY A 23 -7.20 26.59 8.16
N ALA A 24 -8.17 25.80 7.70
CA ALA A 24 -8.01 24.36 7.58
C ALA A 24 -6.69 24.09 6.82
N PHE A 25 -5.83 23.23 7.35
CA PHE A 25 -4.71 22.71 6.59
C PHE A 25 -5.29 21.90 5.44
N ASP A 26 -5.33 22.53 4.27
CA ASP A 26 -5.69 21.95 2.99
C ASP A 26 -4.77 20.75 2.73
N TYR A 27 -5.27 19.55 3.03
CA TYR A 27 -4.82 18.36 2.34
C TYR A 27 -5.26 18.51 0.88
N HIS A 28 -4.37 19.02 0.04
CA HIS A 28 -4.57 19.07 -1.40
C HIS A 28 -4.68 17.63 -1.93
N LEU A 29 -5.91 17.14 -1.91
CA LEU A 29 -6.37 15.93 -2.54
C LEU A 29 -6.23 16.15 -4.07
N PRO A 30 -5.41 15.37 -4.80
CA PRO A 30 -5.43 15.45 -6.25
C PRO A 30 -6.85 15.16 -6.73
N ALA A 31 -7.38 16.05 -7.56
CA ALA A 31 -8.69 15.96 -8.18
C ALA A 31 -8.76 14.78 -9.17
N SER A 32 -8.81 13.57 -8.62
CA SER A 32 -9.24 12.33 -9.25
C SER A 32 -9.62 11.36 -8.13
N GLY A 33 -10.59 11.78 -7.33
CA GLY A 33 -11.21 10.94 -6.30
C GLY A 33 -11.95 9.77 -6.96
N ALA A 34 -11.39 8.57 -6.89
CA ALA A 34 -12.10 7.33 -7.20
C ALA A 34 -11.45 6.03 -6.68
N TYR A 35 -10.41 6.06 -5.83
CA TYR A 35 -9.70 4.82 -5.47
C TYR A 35 -9.94 4.29 -4.06
N TRP A 36 -10.60 5.05 -3.17
CA TRP A 36 -10.84 4.63 -1.77
C TRP A 36 -12.20 3.96 -1.50
N LEU A 37 -13.10 3.86 -2.50
CA LEU A 37 -14.40 3.17 -2.36
C LEU A 37 -14.60 1.99 -3.33
N ALA A 38 -13.66 1.72 -4.23
CA ALA A 38 -13.86 0.78 -5.34
C ALA A 38 -13.47 -0.69 -5.05
N VAL A 39 -12.92 -1.02 -3.88
CA VAL A 39 -12.43 -2.39 -3.58
C VAL A 39 -13.35 -3.17 -2.64
N PHE A 40 -14.31 -2.52 -1.95
CA PHE A 40 -15.09 -3.16 -0.88
C PHE A 40 -16.56 -3.49 -1.22
N SER A 41 -17.03 -3.33 -2.46
CA SER A 41 -18.42 -3.71 -2.83
C SER A 41 -18.62 -3.98 -4.33
N ARG A 42 -18.10 -5.09 -4.85
CA ARG A 42 -18.73 -5.73 -6.04
C ARG A 42 -19.34 -7.07 -5.63
N PRO A 43 -20.67 -7.19 -5.64
CA PRO A 43 -21.32 -8.50 -5.60
C PRO A 43 -20.96 -9.26 -6.89
N PHE A 44 -20.58 -10.53 -6.72
CA PHE A 44 -20.44 -11.50 -7.79
C PHE A 44 -21.79 -11.66 -8.50
N LEU A 45 -21.99 -10.94 -9.61
CA LEU A 45 -23.13 -11.07 -10.50
C LEU A 45 -22.64 -11.57 -11.85
N SER A 46 -22.85 -12.86 -12.07
CA SER A 46 -22.72 -13.53 -13.36
C SER A 46 -23.85 -13.04 -14.28
N GLY A 47 -23.53 -12.09 -15.16
CA GLY A 47 -24.44 -11.54 -16.15
C GLY A 47 -24.57 -12.47 -17.36
N ASN A 48 -25.74 -13.09 -17.47
CA ASN A 48 -26.19 -13.93 -18.59
C ASN A 48 -26.39 -13.09 -19.86
N GLY A 49 -25.52 -13.27 -20.86
CA GLY A 49 -25.63 -12.63 -22.17
C GLY A 49 -26.70 -13.28 -23.04
N LYS A 50 -27.71 -12.49 -23.42
CA LYS A 50 -28.69 -12.84 -24.45
C LYS A 50 -28.02 -12.91 -25.83
N SER A 51 -28.25 -13.99 -26.57
CA SER A 51 -28.18 -14.02 -28.04
C SER A 51 -29.40 -14.78 -28.56
N GLY A 52 -30.16 -14.15 -29.46
CA GLY A 52 -31.32 -14.72 -30.15
C GLY A 52 -31.02 -15.07 -31.62
N GLY A 53 -31.84 -15.97 -32.16
CA GLY A 53 -31.82 -16.49 -33.55
C GLY A 53 -31.48 -17.99 -33.57
N LYS A 54 -32.44 -18.92 -33.63
CA LYS A 54 -33.05 -19.55 -34.85
C LYS A 54 -31.95 -20.07 -35.81
N ASP A 55 -31.95 -21.26 -36.41
CA ASP A 55 -32.91 -22.34 -36.68
C ASP A 55 -32.12 -23.49 -37.37
N GLY A 56 -32.63 -24.73 -37.36
CA GLY A 56 -32.21 -25.77 -38.33
C GLY A 56 -31.65 -27.09 -37.77
N LEU A 57 -32.38 -28.19 -38.06
CA LEU A 57 -31.94 -29.58 -37.92
C LEU A 57 -30.73 -29.88 -38.82
N GLY A 58 -29.76 -30.65 -38.31
CA GLY A 58 -28.68 -31.23 -39.11
C GLY A 58 -27.84 -32.21 -38.29
N ARG A 59 -27.86 -33.48 -38.69
CA ARG A 59 -27.19 -34.62 -38.05
C ARG A 59 -25.80 -34.76 -38.64
N GLU A 60 -24.73 -34.58 -37.86
CA GLU A 60 -23.39 -35.10 -38.20
C GLU A 60 -22.42 -35.10 -37.02
N SER A 61 -21.66 -36.19 -36.97
CA SER A 61 -20.65 -36.55 -35.98
C SER A 61 -19.47 -35.58 -36.03
N GLY A 62 -19.18 -34.88 -34.93
CA GLY A 62 -18.01 -34.02 -34.80
C GLY A 62 -17.52 -34.01 -33.36
N THR A 63 -16.43 -34.71 -33.08
CA THR A 63 -15.70 -34.62 -31.81
C THR A 63 -15.12 -33.22 -31.67
N ALA A 64 -15.84 -32.36 -30.95
CA ALA A 64 -15.39 -31.01 -30.63
C ALA A 64 -14.12 -31.07 -29.76
N THR A 65 -12.97 -30.82 -30.39
CA THR A 65 -11.69 -30.71 -29.68
C THR A 65 -11.71 -29.43 -28.86
N LYS A 66 -11.93 -29.58 -27.55
CA LYS A 66 -11.99 -28.50 -26.56
C LYS A 66 -10.67 -27.70 -26.59
N VAL A 67 -10.72 -26.46 -27.07
CA VAL A 67 -9.56 -25.56 -27.17
C VAL A 67 -8.96 -25.39 -25.77
N ARG A 68 -7.75 -25.92 -25.56
CA ARG A 68 -6.99 -25.76 -24.31
C ARG A 68 -6.58 -24.29 -24.19
N ALA A 69 -7.34 -23.49 -23.45
CA ALA A 69 -7.01 -22.11 -23.16
C ALA A 69 -5.58 -22.05 -22.57
N LYS A 70 -4.66 -21.38 -23.29
CA LYS A 70 -3.30 -21.15 -22.81
C LYS A 70 -3.39 -20.18 -21.64
N LEU A 71 -3.26 -20.68 -20.42
CA LEU A 71 -3.14 -19.87 -19.21
C LEU A 71 -1.93 -18.94 -19.36
N LYS A 72 -2.17 -17.62 -19.41
CA LYS A 72 -1.11 -16.61 -19.41
C LYS A 72 -0.39 -16.69 -18.07
N ARG A 73 0.95 -16.78 -18.08
CA ARG A 73 1.75 -16.77 -16.84
C ARG A 73 1.51 -15.43 -16.11
N PRO A 74 1.26 -15.43 -14.79
CA PRO A 74 1.03 -14.20 -14.06
C PRO A 74 2.31 -13.34 -14.04
N ASN A 75 2.15 -12.03 -14.18
CA ASN A 75 3.24 -11.09 -13.99
C ASN A 75 3.63 -11.06 -12.51
N LEU A 76 4.93 -11.14 -12.23
CA LEU A 76 5.49 -11.05 -10.89
C LEU A 76 5.78 -9.59 -10.53
N TYR A 77 5.58 -9.27 -9.27
CA TYR A 77 5.77 -7.96 -8.68
C TYR A 77 6.61 -8.09 -7.41
N ARG A 78 7.56 -7.18 -7.25
CA ARG A 78 8.36 -7.03 -6.03
C ARG A 78 7.61 -6.09 -5.09
N VAL A 79 7.46 -6.48 -3.83
CA VAL A 79 6.92 -5.62 -2.78
C VAL A 79 8.08 -5.06 -1.97
N LEU A 80 8.10 -3.74 -1.82
CA LEU A 80 9.18 -2.98 -1.23
C LEU A 80 8.67 -2.16 -0.04
N LEU A 81 9.45 -2.13 1.04
CA LEU A 81 9.29 -1.16 2.12
C LEU A 81 10.29 -0.03 1.96
N LEU A 82 9.83 1.19 2.23
CA LEU A 82 10.65 2.39 2.21
C LEU A 82 10.98 2.83 3.65
N ASN A 83 12.21 3.28 3.86
CA ASN A 83 12.67 3.80 5.14
C ASN A 83 12.03 5.16 5.46
N ASP A 84 11.81 5.39 6.74
CA ASP A 84 11.39 6.67 7.32
C ASP A 84 11.96 6.79 8.74
N ASP A 85 11.92 7.99 9.32
CA ASP A 85 12.54 8.28 10.63
C ASP A 85 11.59 8.08 11.83
N TYR A 86 10.34 7.69 11.61
CA TYR A 86 9.29 7.70 12.65
C TYR A 86 8.67 6.32 12.91
N THR A 87 8.83 5.36 12.01
CA THR A 87 8.37 3.99 12.19
C THR A 87 9.38 3.18 13.03
N PRO A 88 8.98 2.59 14.17
CA PRO A 88 9.87 1.76 14.98
C PRO A 88 10.40 0.53 14.24
N MET A 89 11.65 0.14 14.52
CA MET A 89 12.26 -1.06 13.92
C MET A 89 11.46 -2.34 14.23
N GLU A 90 10.99 -2.49 15.47
CA GLU A 90 10.18 -3.65 15.88
C GLU A 90 8.87 -3.76 15.08
N PHE A 91 8.23 -2.62 14.80
CA PHE A 91 7.02 -2.60 13.99
C PHE A 91 7.28 -3.13 12.57
N VAL A 92 8.42 -2.77 11.96
CA VAL A 92 8.81 -3.30 10.64
C VAL A 92 9.05 -4.81 10.70
N ILE A 93 9.67 -5.32 11.77
CA ILE A 93 9.89 -6.75 11.98
C ILE A 93 8.54 -7.50 12.11
N GLU A 94 7.59 -6.95 12.87
CA GLU A 94 6.24 -7.51 13.01
C GLU A 94 5.53 -7.60 11.65
N ILE A 95 5.56 -6.53 10.87
CA ILE A 95 5.01 -6.50 9.49
C ILE A 95 5.63 -7.61 8.61
N LEU A 96 6.96 -7.74 8.64
CA LEU A 96 7.68 -8.76 7.87
C LEU A 96 7.30 -10.19 8.28
N ARG A 97 7.05 -10.42 9.57
CA ARG A 97 6.65 -11.73 10.10
C ARG A 97 5.19 -12.05 9.80
N GLU A 98 4.28 -11.11 10.04
CA GLU A 98 2.84 -11.36 9.94
C GLU A 98 2.30 -11.38 8.51
N ILE A 99 2.80 -10.49 7.64
CA ILE A 99 2.26 -10.30 6.29
C ILE A 99 3.08 -11.05 5.24
N PHE A 100 4.41 -11.06 5.42
CA PHE A 100 5.34 -11.66 4.48
C PHE A 100 5.88 -13.02 4.93
N ASN A 101 5.45 -13.51 6.09
CA ASN A 101 5.82 -14.82 6.63
C ASN A 101 7.34 -15.02 6.70
N ARG A 102 8.09 -13.96 7.00
CA ARG A 102 9.54 -14.03 7.21
C ARG A 102 9.84 -14.59 8.59
N ASN A 103 10.88 -15.41 8.68
CA ASN A 103 11.44 -15.82 9.96
C ASN A 103 12.09 -14.61 10.66
N SER A 104 12.37 -14.72 11.96
CA SER A 104 12.90 -13.60 12.75
C SER A 104 14.24 -13.07 12.23
N GLU A 105 15.13 -13.95 11.78
CA GLU A 105 16.47 -13.60 11.29
C GLU A 105 16.42 -12.85 9.95
N ASP A 106 15.57 -13.33 9.03
CA ASP A 106 15.31 -12.73 7.74
C ASP A 106 14.58 -11.40 7.89
N ALA A 107 13.60 -11.32 8.78
CA ALA A 107 12.88 -10.09 9.08
C ALA A 107 13.83 -9.02 9.61
N PHE A 108 14.70 -9.37 10.55
CA PHE A 108 15.73 -8.46 11.07
C PHE A 108 16.70 -8.02 9.97
N ARG A 109 17.17 -8.96 9.12
CA ARG A 109 18.07 -8.64 8.01
C ARG A 109 17.44 -7.70 7.00
N ILE A 110 16.18 -7.95 6.62
CA ILE A 110 15.44 -7.10 5.68
C ILE A 110 15.19 -5.73 6.31
N MET A 111 14.74 -5.67 7.57
CA MET A 111 14.54 -4.40 8.28
C MET A 111 15.82 -3.56 8.30
N MET A 112 16.96 -4.16 8.69
CA MET A 112 18.24 -3.46 8.70
C MET A 112 18.66 -2.99 7.30
N HIS A 113 18.31 -3.76 6.26
CA HIS A 113 18.53 -3.36 4.88
C HIS A 113 17.69 -2.13 4.49
N VAL A 114 16.40 -2.11 4.86
CA VAL A 114 15.53 -0.94 4.64
C VAL A 114 16.12 0.28 5.35
N HIS A 115 16.46 0.15 6.63
CA HIS A 115 16.99 1.23 7.44
C HIS A 115 18.28 1.85 6.87
N LYS A 116 19.21 1.01 6.39
CA LYS A 116 20.51 1.47 5.88
C LYS A 116 20.47 1.94 4.43
N ASN A 117 19.67 1.31 3.58
CA ASN A 117 19.69 1.54 2.13
C ASN A 117 18.47 2.35 1.64
N GLY A 118 17.56 2.72 2.53
CA GLY A 118 16.35 3.48 2.20
C GLY A 118 15.20 2.63 1.63
N VAL A 119 15.50 1.44 1.11
CA VAL A 119 14.51 0.53 0.54
C VAL A 119 14.92 -0.93 0.79
N GLY A 120 13.93 -1.81 0.94
CA GLY A 120 14.18 -3.25 1.06
C GLY A 120 13.07 -4.07 0.45
N GLU A 121 13.45 -5.18 -0.19
CA GLU A 121 12.51 -6.13 -0.76
C GLU A 121 11.94 -7.06 0.31
N CYS A 122 10.62 -7.07 0.43
CA CYS A 122 9.91 -7.96 1.34
C CYS A 122 9.59 -9.30 0.68
N GLY A 123 9.41 -9.32 -0.64
CA GLY A 123 9.27 -10.53 -1.45
C GLY A 123 8.66 -10.27 -2.83
N VAL A 124 8.59 -11.34 -3.62
CA VAL A 124 8.04 -11.35 -4.98
C VAL A 124 6.73 -12.14 -5.02
N PHE A 125 5.68 -11.55 -5.57
CA PHE A 125 4.35 -12.15 -5.62
C PHE A 125 3.65 -11.86 -6.96
N PRO A 126 2.63 -12.65 -7.35
CA PRO A 126 1.69 -12.25 -8.39
C PRO A 126 1.01 -10.93 -8.04
N TYR A 127 0.61 -10.15 -9.05
CA TYR A 127 -0.02 -8.83 -8.86
C TYR A 127 -1.09 -8.79 -7.76
N GLU A 128 -2.10 -9.66 -7.83
CA GLU A 128 -3.24 -9.66 -6.90
C GLU A 128 -2.80 -9.89 -5.44
N VAL A 129 -1.78 -10.74 -5.25
CA VAL A 129 -1.22 -11.04 -3.94
C VAL A 129 -0.37 -9.86 -3.44
N ALA A 130 0.44 -9.26 -4.32
CA ALA A 130 1.24 -8.07 -4.00
C ALA A 130 0.34 -6.91 -3.58
N GLU A 131 -0.69 -6.60 -4.36
CA GLU A 131 -1.67 -5.53 -4.11
C GLU A 131 -2.34 -5.70 -2.75
N THR A 132 -2.81 -6.91 -2.45
CA THR A 132 -3.45 -7.21 -1.16
C THR A 132 -2.48 -7.07 0.01
N LYS A 133 -1.22 -7.50 -0.15
CA LYS A 133 -0.19 -7.37 0.90
C LYS A 133 0.18 -5.92 1.15
N VAL A 134 0.37 -5.12 0.09
CA VAL A 134 0.65 -3.69 0.19
C VAL A 134 -0.49 -2.99 0.93
N ALA A 135 -1.74 -3.20 0.51
CA ALA A 135 -2.90 -2.60 1.18
C ALA A 135 -2.96 -2.95 2.67
N ARG A 136 -2.71 -4.22 3.03
CA ARG A 136 -2.70 -4.67 4.43
C ARG A 136 -1.59 -4.01 5.25
N VAL A 137 -0.39 -3.82 4.69
CA VAL A 137 0.70 -3.11 5.37
C VAL A 137 0.29 -1.67 5.65
N MET A 138 -0.23 -0.97 4.64
CA MET A 138 -0.63 0.44 4.76
C MET A 138 -1.74 0.62 5.81
N ASP A 139 -2.73 -0.29 5.84
CA ASP A 139 -3.80 -0.27 6.83
C ASP A 139 -3.28 -0.43 8.26
N ILE A 140 -2.35 -1.35 8.49
CA ILE A 140 -1.78 -1.60 9.82
C ILE A 140 -0.87 -0.44 10.23
N ALA A 141 -0.05 0.09 9.32
CA ALA A 141 0.78 1.27 9.57
C ALA A 141 -0.05 2.48 9.97
N HIS A 142 -1.11 2.78 9.20
CA HIS A 142 -2.01 3.88 9.49
C HIS A 142 -2.73 3.72 10.83
N LYS A 143 -3.24 2.51 11.15
CA LYS A 143 -3.88 2.22 12.44
C LYS A 143 -2.95 2.41 13.64
N ASN A 144 -1.66 2.11 13.46
CA ASN A 144 -0.63 2.30 14.48
C ASN A 144 0.06 3.67 14.41
N GLN A 145 -0.44 4.59 13.58
CA GLN A 145 0.07 5.97 13.44
C GLN A 145 1.54 6.03 12.97
N HIS A 146 1.94 5.10 12.11
CA HIS A 146 3.27 5.07 11.51
C HIS A 146 3.20 5.52 10.03
N PRO A 147 4.12 6.36 9.54
CA PRO A 147 4.13 6.83 8.16
C PRO A 147 4.71 5.81 7.16
N LEU A 148 4.98 4.59 7.60
CA LEU A 148 5.58 3.50 6.82
C LEU A 148 4.95 3.38 5.42
N GLN A 149 5.79 3.44 4.39
CA GLN A 149 5.35 3.28 3.00
C GLN A 149 5.70 1.90 2.47
N CYS A 150 4.74 1.31 1.75
CA CYS A 150 4.87 0.03 1.08
C CYS A 150 4.42 0.17 -0.37
N VAL A 151 5.26 -0.24 -1.32
CA VAL A 151 5.00 -0.12 -2.76
C VAL A 151 5.24 -1.45 -3.47
N MET A 152 4.67 -1.59 -4.67
CA MET A 152 4.96 -2.72 -5.55
C MET A 152 5.44 -2.26 -6.92
N GLU A 153 6.45 -2.92 -7.46
CA GLU A 153 6.99 -2.68 -8.80
C GLU A 153 6.97 -3.97 -9.61
N LYS A 154 6.84 -3.84 -10.93
CA LYS A 154 6.91 -5.00 -11.84
C LYS A 154 8.34 -5.52 -11.88
N GLN A 155 8.50 -6.83 -11.73
CA GLN A 155 9.80 -7.51 -11.87
C GLN A 155 10.26 -7.58 -13.33
#